data_AF-A0A2V8C021-F1
#
_entry.id   AF-A0A2V8C021-F1
#
_cell.length_a   1.000
_cell.length_b   1.000
_cell.length_c   1.000
_cell.angle_alpha   90.00
_cell.angle_beta   90.00
_cell.angle_gamma   90.00
#
_symmetry.space_group_name_H-M   'P 1'
#
loop_
_entity.id
_entity.type
_entity.pdbx_description
1 polymer ?
#
loop_
_entity_poly.entity_id
_entity_poly.type
_entity_poly.pdbx_seq_one_letter_code
_entity_poly.pdbx_strand_id
1 'polypeptide(L)'
;KHLSAIKGGRLAARAGGVCRALAISDVIGDDLSVIASGPTVADSSTFRDALDVLRRFGGEAAYPSSVVARLTRSTDETPKPGDASLARSSTTVIGSRADAMAGAASEASASGYRVVTMHEPITGEARLAGIAHLRASMAKAHGLPRPVCVISSGETTVRVTGSGRGGRNQELALAMAEPLARSAGPALAASIGTDGIDGPTDAAGALVDATTLERARARGLSPDRFLAENNAYAFFAAIGDLIHTGPTGTNVGDLQVILLA
;
A
#
# COMPACT_ATOMS: atom_id res chain seq x y z
N LYS A 1 -7.97 1.42 20.20
CA LYS A 1 -7.28 0.34 20.96
C LYS A 1 -8.02 0.02 22.27
N HIS A 2 -8.53 1.04 22.96
CA HIS A 2 -9.26 1.05 24.25
C HIS A 2 -10.56 0.24 24.37
N LEU A 3 -11.04 -0.32 23.26
CA LEU A 3 -12.23 -1.19 23.22
C LEU A 3 -11.87 -2.68 23.02
N SER A 4 -10.58 -3.01 23.00
CA SER A 4 -10.10 -4.37 22.77
C SER A 4 -9.45 -4.95 24.01
N ALA A 5 -9.65 -6.24 24.22
CA ALA A 5 -8.90 -6.98 25.21
C ALA A 5 -7.44 -7.18 24.79
N ILE A 6 -7.08 -7.25 23.50
CA ILE A 6 -5.73 -7.67 23.07
C ILE A 6 -4.89 -6.58 22.38
N LYS A 7 -5.51 -5.57 21.78
CA LYS A 7 -4.82 -4.50 21.06
C LYS A 7 -4.12 -3.53 22.03
N GLY A 8 -3.17 -2.73 21.51
CA GLY A 8 -2.46 -1.72 22.29
C GLY A 8 -1.65 -2.30 23.45
N GLY A 9 -0.81 -3.30 23.18
CA GLY A 9 0.11 -3.91 24.14
C GLY A 9 -0.51 -4.93 25.09
N ARG A 10 -1.84 -5.04 25.12
CA ARG A 10 -2.54 -5.89 26.09
C ARG A 10 -2.33 -7.39 25.89
N LEU A 11 -1.99 -7.85 24.69
CA LEU A 11 -1.63 -9.25 24.47
C LEU A 11 -0.30 -9.56 25.16
N ALA A 12 0.72 -8.73 24.93
CA ALA A 12 2.03 -8.90 25.54
C ALA A 12 1.98 -8.73 27.08
N ALA A 13 1.22 -7.75 27.58
CA ALA A 13 1.07 -7.52 29.01
C ALA A 13 0.43 -8.69 29.77
N ARG A 14 -0.35 -9.54 29.09
CA ARG A 14 -0.96 -10.75 29.66
C ARG A 14 -0.16 -12.02 29.41
N ALA A 15 0.94 -11.95 28.66
CA ALA A 15 1.77 -13.12 28.41
C ALA A 15 2.44 -13.57 29.72
N GLY A 16 2.26 -14.84 30.10
CA GLY A 16 2.90 -15.43 31.29
C GLY A 16 4.43 -15.52 31.19
N GLY A 17 4.98 -15.50 29.97
CA GLY A 17 6.42 -15.57 29.68
C GLY A 17 6.94 -14.44 28.80
N VAL A 18 8.09 -14.71 28.15
CA VAL A 18 8.65 -13.82 27.12
C VAL A 18 7.73 -13.83 25.90
N CYS A 19 7.40 -12.64 25.39
CA CYS A 19 6.60 -12.47 24.19
C CYS A 19 7.50 -11.98 23.06
N ARG A 20 7.70 -12.80 22.02
CA ARG A 20 8.41 -12.39 20.80
C ARG A 20 7.44 -12.40 19.63
N ALA A 21 7.17 -11.23 19.07
CA ALA A 21 6.33 -11.07 17.90
C ALA A 21 7.19 -10.86 16.65
N LEU A 22 6.92 -11.63 15.62
CA LEU A 22 7.48 -11.43 14.28
C LEU A 22 6.36 -10.89 13.39
N ALA A 23 6.56 -9.69 12.86
CA ALA A 23 5.54 -8.97 12.10
C ALA A 23 5.88 -8.95 10.60
N ILE A 24 4.86 -9.13 9.77
CA ILE A 24 4.88 -8.75 8.36
C ILE A 24 4.08 -7.46 8.26
N SER A 25 4.64 -6.45 7.62
CA SER A 25 4.12 -5.09 7.60
C SER A 25 3.62 -4.72 6.21
N ASP A 26 2.32 -4.45 6.13
CA ASP A 26 1.64 -3.75 5.04
C ASP A 26 1.46 -2.25 5.35
N VAL A 27 2.05 -1.76 6.45
CA VAL A 27 1.90 -0.39 6.92
C VAL A 27 3.07 0.46 6.43
N ILE A 28 2.76 1.58 5.79
CA ILE A 28 3.78 2.56 5.42
C ILE A 28 4.53 3.04 6.67
N GLY A 29 5.86 2.89 6.65
CA GLY A 29 6.74 3.28 7.74
C GLY A 29 6.89 2.24 8.84
N ASP A 30 6.26 1.07 8.69
CA ASP A 30 6.41 -0.08 9.60
C ASP A 30 6.11 0.24 11.08
N ASP A 31 5.16 1.16 11.31
CA ASP A 31 4.73 1.52 12.67
C ASP A 31 4.04 0.32 13.34
N LEU A 32 4.78 -0.34 14.23
CA LEU A 32 4.33 -1.49 15.01
C LEU A 32 3.05 -1.23 15.82
N SER A 33 2.77 0.03 16.17
CA SER A 33 1.57 0.40 16.92
C SER A 33 0.32 0.38 16.04
N VAL A 34 0.49 0.45 14.71
CA VAL A 34 -0.56 0.39 13.70
C VAL A 34 -0.75 -1.04 13.22
N ILE A 35 0.32 -1.79 12.98
CA ILE A 35 0.27 -3.20 12.54
C ILE A 35 -0.57 -4.01 13.53
N ALA A 36 -1.69 -4.59 13.05
CA ALA A 36 -2.69 -5.29 13.87
C ALA A 36 -3.20 -4.49 15.10
N SER A 37 -3.10 -3.15 15.07
CA SER A 37 -3.32 -2.25 16.20
C SER A 37 -2.38 -2.47 17.40
N GLY A 38 -1.16 -2.93 17.14
CA GLY A 38 -0.07 -3.05 18.10
C GLY A 38 -0.38 -3.91 19.32
N PRO A 39 -0.75 -5.19 19.18
CA PRO A 39 -1.10 -6.03 20.33
C PRO A 39 0.06 -6.29 21.29
N THR A 40 1.30 -6.18 20.82
CA THR A 40 2.53 -6.49 21.56
C THR A 40 3.43 -5.29 21.84
N VAL A 41 3.01 -4.09 21.45
CA VAL A 41 3.74 -2.84 21.65
C VAL A 41 2.90 -1.84 22.44
N ALA A 42 3.57 -0.89 23.09
CA ALA A 42 2.91 0.14 23.87
C ALA A 42 1.96 1.00 23.02
N ASP A 43 0.94 1.54 23.67
CA ASP A 43 -0.01 2.48 23.10
C ASP A 43 0.10 3.82 23.83
N SER A 44 0.60 4.84 23.15
CA SER A 44 0.76 6.19 23.69
C SER A 44 -0.57 6.94 23.85
N SER A 45 -1.64 6.50 23.19
CA SER A 45 -2.96 7.12 23.29
C SER A 45 -3.69 6.73 24.57
N THR A 46 -4.66 7.54 24.96
CA THR A 46 -5.41 7.43 26.22
C THR A 46 -6.90 7.26 25.99
N PHE A 47 -7.65 6.88 27.02
CA PHE A 47 -9.11 6.92 27.00
C PHE A 47 -9.67 8.31 26.65
N ARG A 48 -8.98 9.38 27.07
CA ARG A 48 -9.36 10.74 26.72
C ARG A 48 -9.26 10.97 25.22
N ASP A 49 -8.16 10.56 24.60
CA ASP A 49 -7.98 10.68 23.15
C ASP A 49 -9.09 9.91 22.41
N ALA A 50 -9.45 8.72 22.90
CA ALA A 50 -10.55 7.93 22.34
C ALA A 50 -11.91 8.62 22.46
N LEU A 51 -12.22 9.27 23.59
CA LEU A 51 -13.45 10.07 23.76
C LEU A 51 -13.46 11.30 22.86
N ASP A 52 -12.33 11.98 22.74
CA ASP A 52 -12.20 13.17 21.91
C ASP A 52 -12.40 12.83 20.42
N VAL A 53 -12.00 11.63 19.99
CA VAL A 53 -12.36 11.09 18.66
C VAL A 53 -13.87 10.93 18.50
N LEU A 54 -14.58 10.34 19.47
CA LEU A 54 -16.05 10.19 19.38
C LEU A 54 -16.75 11.55 19.29
N ARG A 55 -16.31 12.51 20.11
CA ARG A 55 -16.86 13.89 20.11
C ARG A 55 -16.66 14.58 18.77
N ARG A 56 -15.47 14.44 18.19
CA ARG A 56 -15.13 15.04 16.90
C ARG A 56 -15.94 14.45 15.76
N PHE A 57 -16.21 13.15 15.79
CA PHE A 57 -16.84 12.41 14.70
C PHE A 57 -18.28 11.97 15.04
N GLY A 58 -19.19 12.92 15.20
CA GLY A 58 -20.62 12.65 15.36
C GLY A 58 -21.15 12.80 16.79
N GLY A 59 -20.28 12.97 17.78
CA GLY A 59 -20.66 13.16 19.18
C GLY A 59 -20.86 11.83 19.91
N GLU A 60 -20.75 11.85 21.25
CA GLU A 60 -20.89 10.64 22.07
C GLU A 60 -22.23 9.92 21.86
N ALA A 61 -23.31 10.66 21.62
CA ALA A 61 -24.65 10.12 21.39
C ALA A 61 -24.80 9.31 20.08
N ALA A 62 -23.88 9.47 19.13
CA ALA A 62 -23.89 8.70 17.88
C ALA A 62 -23.39 7.25 18.04
N TYR A 63 -22.86 6.91 19.22
CA TYR A 63 -22.23 5.61 19.49
C TYR A 63 -23.00 4.80 20.54
N PRO A 64 -22.86 3.45 20.56
CA PRO A 64 -23.50 2.61 21.56
C PRO A 64 -23.15 3.05 23.00
N SER A 65 -24.16 3.10 23.87
CA SER A 65 -24.00 3.56 25.26
C SER A 65 -22.96 2.76 26.04
N SER A 66 -22.80 1.46 25.76
CA SER A 66 -21.79 0.61 26.37
C SER A 66 -20.35 1.01 25.99
N VAL A 67 -20.14 1.47 24.76
CA VAL A 67 -18.84 1.96 24.28
C VAL A 67 -18.49 3.27 24.98
N VAL A 68 -19.43 4.23 24.97
CA VAL A 68 -19.24 5.53 25.64
C VAL A 68 -18.98 5.30 27.12
N ALA A 69 -19.79 4.49 27.81
CA ALA A 69 -19.61 4.18 29.22
C ALA A 69 -18.24 3.54 29.52
N ARG A 70 -17.75 2.63 28.66
CA ARG A 70 -16.43 2.01 28.79
C ARG A 70 -15.32 3.07 28.72
N LEU A 71 -15.39 3.96 27.74
CA LEU A 71 -14.38 5.00 27.55
C LEU A 71 -14.46 6.08 28.65
N THR A 72 -15.65 6.53 29.03
CA THR A 72 -15.87 7.51 30.11
C THR A 72 -15.39 7.00 31.45
N ARG A 73 -15.59 5.71 31.77
CA ARG A 73 -15.09 5.12 33.01
C ARG A 73 -13.56 5.23 33.13
N SER A 74 -12.83 5.26 32.00
CA SER A 74 -11.37 5.44 31.95
C SER A 74 -10.59 4.54 32.92
N THR A 75 -11.05 3.30 33.09
CA THR A 75 -10.42 2.30 33.98
C THR A 75 -9.59 1.33 33.16
N ASP A 76 -8.43 0.91 33.69
CA ASP A 76 -7.56 -0.07 33.03
C ASP A 76 -7.12 0.44 31.65
N GLU A 77 -6.22 1.41 31.64
CA GLU A 77 -5.62 2.02 30.45
C GLU A 77 -4.79 0.97 29.64
N THR A 78 -4.56 1.22 28.34
CA THR A 78 -3.61 0.40 27.57
C THR A 78 -2.19 0.58 28.10
N PRO A 79 -1.34 -0.46 28.09
CA PRO A 79 0.08 -0.34 28.43
C PRO A 79 0.76 0.84 27.73
N LYS A 80 1.35 1.74 28.52
CA LYS A 80 1.98 2.98 28.04
C LYS A 80 3.47 2.75 27.74
N PRO A 81 4.14 3.65 27.00
CA PRO A 81 5.58 3.59 26.85
C PRO A 81 6.27 3.54 28.22
N GLY A 82 7.13 2.54 28.43
CA GLY A 82 7.81 2.30 29.72
C GLY A 82 7.04 1.43 30.71
N ASP A 83 5.85 0.92 30.37
CA ASP A 83 5.09 0.02 31.24
C ASP A 83 5.84 -1.30 31.48
N ALA A 84 6.03 -1.65 32.76
CA ALA A 84 6.78 -2.83 33.17
C ALA A 84 6.16 -4.15 32.67
N SER A 85 4.85 -4.18 32.40
CA SER A 85 4.17 -5.35 31.83
C SER A 85 4.69 -5.71 30.42
N LEU A 86 5.32 -4.76 29.72
CA LEU A 86 5.91 -4.96 28.40
C LEU A 86 7.42 -5.27 28.45
N ALA A 87 8.04 -5.31 29.63
CA ALA A 87 9.50 -5.48 29.76
C ALA A 87 10.04 -6.78 29.14
N ARG A 88 9.18 -7.79 28.96
CA ARG A 88 9.52 -9.08 28.34
C ARG A 88 8.96 -9.24 26.92
N SER A 89 8.48 -8.15 26.32
CA SER A 89 7.96 -8.12 24.96
C SER A 89 9.00 -7.56 24.00
N SER A 90 9.19 -8.25 22.88
CA SER A 90 9.89 -7.70 21.72
C SER A 90 9.07 -7.95 20.46
N THR A 91 9.11 -6.99 19.54
CA THR A 91 8.44 -7.09 18.24
C THR A 91 9.45 -6.72 17.16
N THR A 92 9.55 -7.54 16.12
CA THR A 92 10.49 -7.35 15.01
C THR A 92 9.74 -7.51 13.70
N VAL A 93 9.91 -6.56 12.79
CA VAL A 93 9.44 -6.69 11.41
C VAL A 93 10.38 -7.62 10.66
N ILE A 94 9.84 -8.67 10.06
CA ILE A 94 10.57 -9.69 9.30
C ILE A 94 10.17 -9.73 7.81
N GLY A 95 9.22 -8.89 7.43
CA GLY A 95 8.80 -8.70 6.05
C GLY A 95 8.13 -7.34 5.92
N SER A 96 8.60 -6.52 4.99
CA SER A 96 8.00 -5.24 4.65
C SER A 96 8.21 -4.90 3.17
N ARG A 97 7.69 -3.73 2.76
CA ARG A 97 7.90 -3.19 1.43
C ARG A 97 9.38 -3.13 1.03
N ALA A 98 10.28 -2.94 2.01
CA ALA A 98 11.71 -2.88 1.77
C ALA A 98 12.25 -4.23 1.28
N ASP A 99 11.75 -5.33 1.83
CA ASP A 99 12.12 -6.69 1.41
C ASP A 99 11.61 -6.99 0.00
N ALA A 100 10.37 -6.60 -0.33
CA ALA A 100 9.83 -6.72 -1.69
C ALA A 100 10.66 -5.92 -2.71
N MET A 101 11.03 -4.68 -2.38
CA MET A 101 11.91 -3.87 -3.23
C MET A 101 13.30 -4.47 -3.38
N ALA A 102 13.87 -5.03 -2.31
CA ALA A 102 15.17 -5.69 -2.36
C ALA A 102 15.15 -6.93 -3.26
N GLY A 103 14.10 -7.74 -3.17
CA GLY A 103 13.90 -8.89 -4.07
C GLY A 103 13.81 -8.46 -5.54
N ALA A 104 12.99 -7.45 -5.84
CA ALA A 104 12.87 -6.90 -7.19
C ALA A 104 14.20 -6.31 -7.71
N ALA A 105 14.96 -5.64 -6.84
CA ALA A 105 16.25 -5.05 -7.19
C ALA A 105 17.31 -6.11 -7.50
N SER A 106 17.32 -7.19 -6.73
CA SER A 106 18.19 -8.34 -6.99
C SER A 106 17.89 -8.96 -8.35
N GLU A 107 16.62 -9.20 -8.65
CA GLU A 107 16.19 -9.79 -9.92
C GLU A 107 16.51 -8.88 -11.11
N ALA A 108 16.20 -7.58 -11.00
CA ALA A 108 16.50 -6.62 -12.06
C ALA A 108 18.01 -6.54 -12.35
N SER A 109 18.85 -6.56 -11.31
CA SER A 109 20.31 -6.57 -11.46
C SER A 109 20.80 -7.85 -12.13
N ALA A 110 20.28 -9.01 -11.71
CA ALA A 110 20.60 -10.31 -12.32
C ALA A 110 20.19 -10.38 -13.80
N SER A 111 19.09 -9.72 -14.15
CA SER A 111 18.59 -9.54 -15.50
C SER A 111 19.35 -8.47 -16.31
N GLY A 112 20.44 -7.88 -15.77
CA GLY A 112 21.31 -6.94 -16.49
C GLY A 112 20.84 -5.48 -16.50
N TYR A 113 19.82 -5.13 -15.72
CA TYR A 113 19.40 -3.75 -15.56
C TYR A 113 20.27 -3.02 -14.55
N ARG A 114 20.54 -1.75 -14.81
CA ARG A 114 20.97 -0.85 -13.75
C ARG A 114 19.79 -0.47 -12.88
N VAL A 115 19.88 -0.77 -11.59
CA VAL A 115 18.78 -0.54 -10.65
C VAL A 115 18.84 0.86 -10.03
N VAL A 116 17.69 1.50 -9.95
CA VAL A 116 17.46 2.74 -9.20
C VAL A 116 16.31 2.51 -8.23
N THR A 117 16.61 2.55 -6.93
CA THR A 117 15.59 2.32 -5.90
C THR A 117 15.08 3.66 -5.34
N MET A 118 13.76 3.84 -5.30
CA MET A 118 13.10 4.99 -4.67
C MET A 118 12.50 4.59 -3.33
N HIS A 119 13.19 4.92 -2.24
CA HIS A 119 12.79 4.49 -0.89
C HIS A 119 11.58 5.22 -0.31
N GLU A 120 11.31 6.44 -0.77
CA GLU A 120 10.13 7.21 -0.37
C GLU A 120 8.86 6.51 -0.90
N PRO A 121 7.89 6.15 -0.04
CA PRO A 121 6.70 5.44 -0.46
C PRO A 121 5.81 6.29 -1.37
N ILE A 122 5.25 5.65 -2.40
CA ILE A 122 4.19 6.27 -3.20
C ILE A 122 2.90 6.29 -2.37
N THR A 123 2.30 7.46 -2.21
CA THR A 123 1.05 7.64 -1.45
C THR A 123 0.10 8.57 -2.18
N GLY A 124 -1.14 8.63 -1.69
CA GLY A 124 -2.19 9.49 -2.23
C GLY A 124 -3.04 8.81 -3.30
N GLU A 125 -3.83 9.61 -3.99
CA GLU A 125 -4.78 9.13 -5.00
C GLU A 125 -4.04 8.52 -6.21
N ALA A 126 -4.33 7.25 -6.53
CA ALA A 126 -3.63 6.42 -7.49
C ALA A 126 -3.44 7.09 -8.86
N ARG A 127 -4.50 7.69 -9.41
CA ARG A 127 -4.46 8.36 -10.72
C ARG A 127 -3.58 9.61 -10.77
N LEU A 128 -3.39 10.29 -9.63
CA LEU A 128 -2.50 11.45 -9.53
C LEU A 128 -1.07 11.02 -9.22
N ALA A 129 -0.95 10.08 -8.29
CA ALA A 129 0.32 9.51 -7.86
C ALA A 129 1.04 8.82 -9.02
N GLY A 130 0.33 8.11 -9.91
CA GLY A 130 0.94 7.43 -11.05
C GLY A 130 1.67 8.39 -12.01
N ILE A 131 1.04 9.51 -12.36
CA ILE A 131 1.65 10.53 -13.24
C ILE A 131 2.87 11.16 -12.57
N ALA A 132 2.73 11.55 -11.30
CA ALA A 132 3.82 12.19 -10.55
C ALA A 132 5.00 11.22 -10.38
N HIS A 133 4.70 9.96 -10.07
CA HIS A 133 5.70 8.92 -9.85
C HIS A 133 6.47 8.61 -11.14
N LEU A 134 5.79 8.40 -12.28
CA LEU A 134 6.49 8.15 -13.55
C LEU A 134 7.45 9.28 -13.90
N ARG A 135 7.03 10.55 -13.74
CA ARG A 135 7.89 11.70 -13.98
C ARG A 135 9.12 11.70 -13.07
N ALA A 136 8.94 11.44 -11.78
CA ALA A 136 10.04 11.35 -10.82
C ALA A 136 11.01 10.20 -11.16
N SER A 137 10.48 9.05 -11.57
CA SER A 137 11.26 7.87 -11.98
C SER A 137 12.07 8.14 -13.24
N MET A 138 11.47 8.78 -14.26
CA MET A 138 12.18 9.19 -15.47
C MET A 138 13.28 10.22 -15.17
N ALA A 139 13.01 11.19 -14.30
CA ALA A 139 13.99 12.19 -13.88
C ALA A 139 15.17 11.56 -13.15
N LYS A 140 14.92 10.61 -12.24
CA LYS A 140 15.99 9.85 -11.55
C LYS A 140 16.81 8.98 -12.50
N ALA A 141 16.18 8.45 -13.54
CA ALA A 141 16.85 7.63 -14.56
C ALA A 141 17.51 8.46 -15.68
N HIS A 142 17.38 9.78 -15.68
CA HIS A 142 17.91 10.62 -16.74
C HIS A 142 19.44 10.61 -16.76
N GLY A 143 20.04 10.47 -17.96
CA GLY A 143 21.49 10.43 -18.16
C GLY A 143 22.15 9.11 -17.75
N LEU A 144 21.39 8.13 -17.27
CA LEU A 144 21.87 6.82 -16.90
C LEU A 144 21.97 5.92 -18.16
N PRO A 145 23.11 5.23 -18.43
CA PRO A 145 23.22 4.15 -19.43
C PRO A 145 22.10 3.09 -19.41
N ARG A 146 21.41 2.87 -20.52
CA ARG A 146 20.35 1.85 -20.59
C ARG A 146 20.94 0.42 -20.67
N PRO A 147 20.22 -0.62 -20.21
CA PRO A 147 18.87 -0.58 -19.63
C PRO A 147 18.83 -0.22 -18.13
N VAL A 148 17.78 0.47 -17.70
CA VAL A 148 17.56 0.91 -16.32
C VAL A 148 16.23 0.36 -15.80
N CYS A 149 16.22 -0.13 -14.56
CA CYS A 149 15.04 -0.53 -13.82
C CYS A 149 14.88 0.38 -12.59
N VAL A 150 13.78 1.14 -12.53
CA VAL A 150 13.41 1.93 -11.36
C VAL A 150 12.43 1.13 -10.53
N ILE A 151 12.74 0.97 -9.24
CA ILE A 151 11.96 0.18 -8.30
C ILE A 151 11.48 1.07 -7.17
N SER A 152 10.21 0.94 -6.84
CA SER A 152 9.57 1.69 -5.76
C SER A 152 8.46 0.87 -5.11
N SER A 153 7.97 1.33 -3.98
CA SER A 153 6.84 0.73 -3.28
C SER A 153 5.94 1.82 -2.70
N GLY A 154 4.74 1.44 -2.30
CA GLY A 154 3.82 2.37 -1.68
C GLY A 154 2.49 1.73 -1.32
N GLU A 155 1.54 2.58 -0.98
CA GLU A 155 0.15 2.23 -0.76
C GLU A 155 -0.68 3.43 -1.23
N THR A 156 -1.21 3.33 -2.45
CA THR A 156 -2.09 4.38 -2.98
C THR A 156 -3.55 4.12 -2.62
N THR A 157 -4.40 5.12 -2.82
CA THR A 157 -5.84 5.00 -2.59
C THR A 157 -6.62 5.37 -3.84
N VAL A 158 -7.86 4.89 -3.93
CA VAL A 158 -8.79 5.25 -4.99
C VAL A 158 -10.01 5.92 -4.37
N ARG A 159 -10.30 7.14 -4.82
CA ARG A 159 -11.59 7.76 -4.56
C ARG A 159 -12.62 7.19 -5.53
N VAL A 160 -13.44 6.26 -5.02
CA VAL A 160 -14.49 5.62 -5.81
C VAL A 160 -15.65 6.58 -6.03
N THR A 161 -15.87 6.97 -7.28
CA THR A 161 -16.99 7.81 -7.75
C THR A 161 -17.82 7.15 -8.83
N GLY A 162 -17.24 6.20 -9.55
CA GLY A 162 -17.91 5.39 -10.57
C GLY A 162 -18.46 4.08 -10.02
N SER A 163 -18.99 3.26 -10.94
CA SER A 163 -19.53 1.92 -10.67
C SER A 163 -18.71 0.80 -11.32
N GLY A 164 -17.56 1.15 -11.90
CA GLY A 164 -16.64 0.22 -12.52
C GLY A 164 -15.93 -0.69 -11.51
N ARG A 165 -15.10 -1.57 -12.05
CA ARG A 165 -14.24 -2.45 -11.26
C ARG A 165 -12.78 -2.15 -11.54
N GLY A 166 -11.95 -2.23 -10.50
CA GLY A 166 -10.53 -1.96 -10.58
C GLY A 166 -9.93 -1.84 -9.19
N GLY A 167 -8.63 -1.58 -9.15
CA GLY A 167 -7.93 -1.28 -7.91
C GLY A 167 -6.91 -0.16 -8.12
N ARG A 168 -6.21 0.15 -7.04
CA ARG A 168 -5.25 1.26 -6.99
C ARG A 168 -4.05 1.01 -7.91
N ASN A 169 -3.58 -0.23 -8.02
CA ASN A 169 -2.45 -0.57 -8.88
C ASN A 169 -2.83 -0.45 -10.36
N GLN A 170 -4.04 -0.89 -10.71
CA GLN A 170 -4.60 -0.71 -12.05
C GLN A 170 -4.81 0.78 -12.38
N GLU A 171 -5.41 1.58 -11.48
CA GLU A 171 -5.58 3.02 -11.75
C GLU A 171 -4.25 3.77 -11.85
N LEU A 172 -3.26 3.41 -11.02
CA LEU A 172 -1.92 3.96 -11.06
C LEU A 172 -1.25 3.66 -12.41
N ALA A 173 -1.30 2.39 -12.87
CA ALA A 173 -0.78 1.99 -14.17
C ALA A 173 -1.50 2.70 -15.33
N LEU A 174 -2.83 2.78 -15.29
CA LEU A 174 -3.61 3.43 -16.35
C LEU A 174 -3.30 4.92 -16.47
N ALA A 175 -3.10 5.60 -15.33
CA ALA A 175 -2.70 7.00 -15.32
C ALA A 175 -1.27 7.22 -15.87
N MET A 176 -0.41 6.21 -15.87
CA MET A 176 0.91 6.26 -16.50
C MET A 176 0.88 6.10 -18.02
N ALA A 177 -0.17 5.53 -18.61
CA ALA A 177 -0.20 5.15 -20.03
C ALA A 177 0.10 6.32 -20.98
N GLU A 178 -0.58 7.47 -20.78
CA GLU A 178 -0.39 8.67 -21.61
C GLU A 178 1.01 9.28 -21.49
N PRO A 179 1.53 9.60 -20.29
CA PRO A 179 2.88 10.13 -20.16
C PRO A 179 3.97 9.12 -20.57
N LEU A 180 3.76 7.82 -20.40
CA LEU A 180 4.70 6.78 -20.83
C LEU A 180 4.78 6.69 -22.36
N ALA A 181 3.66 6.76 -23.07
CA ALA A 181 3.64 6.77 -24.54
C ALA A 181 4.35 7.98 -25.16
N ARG A 182 4.50 9.07 -24.40
CA ARG A 182 5.25 10.27 -24.80
C ARG A 182 6.74 10.21 -24.43
N SER A 183 7.17 9.17 -23.72
CA SER A 183 8.57 9.00 -23.36
C SER A 183 9.43 8.68 -24.58
N ALA A 184 10.70 9.08 -24.53
CA ALA A 184 11.66 8.74 -25.57
C ALA A 184 12.19 7.31 -25.32
N GLY A 185 12.00 6.43 -26.29
CA GLY A 185 12.51 5.06 -26.28
C GLY A 185 11.56 4.03 -25.66
N PRO A 186 11.92 2.74 -25.70
CA PRO A 186 11.09 1.67 -25.15
C PRO A 186 11.01 1.78 -23.62
N ALA A 187 9.78 1.78 -23.10
CA ALA A 187 9.52 1.86 -21.68
C ALA A 187 8.31 1.00 -21.30
N LEU A 188 8.36 0.43 -20.10
CA LEU A 188 7.28 -0.33 -19.47
C LEU A 188 7.17 0.07 -18.00
N ALA A 189 5.95 0.20 -17.49
CA ALA A 189 5.68 0.39 -16.07
C ALA A 189 4.66 -0.65 -15.60
N ALA A 190 4.85 -1.19 -14.41
CA ALA A 190 3.93 -2.11 -13.76
C ALA A 190 3.69 -1.67 -12.31
N SER A 191 2.47 -1.86 -11.83
CA SER A 191 2.08 -1.69 -10.44
C SER A 191 1.38 -2.95 -9.97
N ILE A 192 1.80 -3.51 -8.84
CA ILE A 192 1.40 -4.85 -8.41
C ILE A 192 1.20 -4.85 -6.89
N GLY A 193 0.03 -5.30 -6.44
CA GLY A 193 -0.24 -5.64 -5.04
C GLY A 193 0.48 -6.93 -4.68
N THR A 194 1.29 -6.89 -3.62
CA THR A 194 2.13 -8.05 -3.24
C THR A 194 1.33 -9.24 -2.70
N ASP A 195 0.06 -9.05 -2.36
CA ASP A 195 -0.90 -10.09 -2.01
C ASP A 195 -1.52 -10.82 -3.20
N GLY A 196 -1.27 -10.29 -4.40
CA GLY A 196 -1.79 -10.82 -5.65
C GLY A 196 -3.20 -10.34 -5.99
N ILE A 197 -3.71 -9.34 -5.28
CA ILE A 197 -5.06 -8.80 -5.42
C ILE A 197 -5.02 -7.27 -5.49
N ASP A 198 -5.76 -6.68 -6.41
CA ASP A 198 -5.91 -5.23 -6.53
C ASP A 198 -7.37 -4.83 -6.62
N GLY A 199 -7.88 -4.24 -5.54
CA GLY A 199 -9.31 -3.94 -5.39
C GLY A 199 -10.18 -5.21 -5.38
N PRO A 200 -11.48 -5.11 -5.70
CA PRO A 200 -12.37 -6.26 -5.82
C PRO A 200 -12.19 -6.99 -7.16
N THR A 201 -10.96 -7.42 -7.48
CA THR A 201 -10.62 -8.11 -8.74
C THR A 201 -9.79 -9.37 -8.49
N ASP A 202 -9.56 -10.15 -9.54
CA ASP A 202 -8.67 -11.32 -9.55
C ASP A 202 -7.27 -11.00 -10.12
N ALA A 203 -6.97 -9.72 -10.36
CA ALA A 203 -5.68 -9.25 -10.82
C ALA A 203 -4.90 -8.65 -9.64
N ALA A 204 -3.58 -8.82 -9.65
CA ALA A 204 -2.67 -8.15 -8.72
C ALA A 204 -2.40 -6.70 -9.13
N GLY A 205 -2.71 -6.32 -10.37
CA GLY A 205 -2.41 -5.02 -10.92
C GLY A 205 -2.40 -5.04 -12.43
N ALA A 206 -1.65 -4.13 -13.03
CA ALA A 206 -1.54 -4.03 -14.48
C ALA A 206 -0.17 -3.50 -14.91
N LEU A 207 0.16 -3.73 -16.19
CA LEU A 207 1.30 -3.12 -16.85
C LEU A 207 0.84 -2.15 -17.93
N VAL A 208 1.70 -1.18 -18.23
CA VAL A 208 1.58 -0.29 -19.38
C VAL A 208 2.93 -0.21 -20.09
N ASP A 209 2.90 -0.24 -21.41
CA ASP A 209 4.05 0.05 -22.29
C ASP A 209 3.70 1.19 -23.27
N ALA A 210 4.68 1.58 -24.10
CA ALA A 210 4.53 2.64 -25.10
C ALA A 210 3.41 2.39 -26.15
N THR A 211 2.98 1.14 -26.33
CA THR A 211 1.94 0.72 -27.29
C THR A 211 0.56 0.51 -26.66
N THR A 212 0.43 0.63 -25.33
CA THR A 212 -0.85 0.52 -24.59
C THR A 212 -1.96 1.37 -25.21
N LEU A 213 -1.66 2.62 -25.54
CA LEU A 213 -2.65 3.54 -26.11
C LEU A 213 -3.09 3.13 -27.52
N GLU A 214 -2.19 2.54 -28.30
CA GLU A 214 -2.52 2.01 -29.62
C GLU A 214 -3.48 0.83 -29.50
N ARG A 215 -3.17 -0.13 -28.61
CA ARG A 215 -4.05 -1.27 -28.29
C ARG A 215 -5.42 -0.80 -27.81
N ALA A 216 -5.46 0.22 -26.97
CA ALA A 216 -6.70 0.82 -26.47
C ALA A 216 -7.52 1.47 -27.58
N ARG A 217 -6.90 2.28 -28.45
CA ARG A 217 -7.57 2.93 -29.59
C ARG A 217 -8.13 1.92 -30.57
N ALA A 218 -7.40 0.85 -30.87
CA ALA A 218 -7.86 -0.24 -31.74
C ALA A 218 -9.14 -0.93 -31.22
N ARG A 219 -9.43 -0.82 -29.92
CA ARG A 219 -10.64 -1.35 -29.26
C ARG A 219 -11.65 -0.28 -28.87
N GLY A 220 -11.46 0.98 -29.26
CA GLY A 220 -12.35 2.09 -28.93
C GLY A 220 -12.36 2.44 -27.42
N LEU A 221 -11.28 2.14 -26.69
CA LEU A 221 -11.17 2.38 -25.26
C LEU A 221 -10.53 3.76 -24.99
N SER A 222 -11.08 4.49 -24.03
CA SER A 222 -10.58 5.81 -23.60
C SER A 222 -10.03 5.71 -22.17
N PRO A 223 -8.71 5.87 -21.95
CA PRO A 223 -8.13 5.83 -20.60
C PRO A 223 -8.82 6.77 -19.61
N ASP A 224 -9.05 8.03 -20.02
CA ASP A 224 -9.68 9.05 -19.16
C ASP A 224 -11.09 8.65 -18.71
N ARG A 225 -11.89 8.08 -19.63
CA ARG A 225 -13.22 7.58 -19.31
C ARG A 225 -13.15 6.45 -18.28
N PHE A 226 -12.29 5.47 -18.51
CA PHE A 226 -12.17 4.30 -17.63
C PHE A 226 -11.62 4.68 -16.24
N LEU A 227 -10.73 5.66 -16.14
CA LEU A 227 -10.31 6.25 -14.87
C LEU A 227 -11.47 6.98 -14.16
N ALA A 228 -12.25 7.78 -14.89
CA ALA A 228 -13.40 8.50 -14.32
C ALA A 228 -14.48 7.55 -13.79
N GLU A 229 -14.68 6.40 -14.44
CA GLU A 229 -15.65 5.38 -14.06
C GLU A 229 -15.11 4.37 -13.01
N ASN A 230 -13.86 4.53 -12.52
CA ASN A 230 -13.16 3.55 -11.67
C ASN A 230 -13.17 2.13 -12.26
N ASN A 231 -13.01 2.02 -13.58
CA ASN A 231 -13.20 0.79 -14.35
C ASN A 231 -11.90 0.22 -14.96
N ALA A 232 -10.74 0.52 -14.36
CA ALA A 232 -9.44 0.15 -14.91
C ALA A 232 -9.29 -1.36 -15.20
N TYR A 233 -9.98 -2.23 -14.46
CA TYR A 233 -9.97 -3.67 -14.72
C TYR A 233 -10.47 -4.01 -16.12
N ALA A 234 -11.63 -3.47 -16.50
CA ALA A 234 -12.22 -3.74 -17.81
C ALA A 234 -11.37 -3.17 -18.95
N PHE A 235 -10.68 -2.05 -18.72
CA PHE A 235 -9.73 -1.49 -19.67
C PHE A 235 -8.58 -2.47 -19.95
N PHE A 236 -7.89 -2.93 -18.91
CA PHE A 236 -6.73 -3.81 -19.05
C PHE A 236 -7.12 -5.23 -19.49
N ALA A 237 -8.24 -5.76 -19.00
CA ALA A 237 -8.78 -7.04 -19.47
C ALA A 237 -9.04 -7.01 -20.98
N ALA A 238 -9.55 -5.89 -21.48
CA ALA A 238 -9.82 -5.74 -22.90
C ALA A 238 -8.53 -5.68 -23.74
N ILE A 239 -7.39 -5.25 -23.21
CA ILE A 239 -6.13 -5.18 -23.99
C ILE A 239 -5.11 -6.27 -23.63
N GLY A 240 -5.38 -7.09 -22.62
CA GLY A 240 -4.54 -8.21 -22.22
C GLY A 240 -3.39 -7.87 -21.26
N ASP A 241 -3.47 -6.73 -20.56
CA ASP A 241 -2.37 -6.17 -19.78
C ASP A 241 -2.58 -6.25 -18.25
N LEU A 242 -3.52 -7.10 -17.81
CA LEU A 242 -3.68 -7.43 -16.40
C LEU A 242 -2.55 -8.35 -15.92
N ILE A 243 -2.10 -8.12 -14.70
CA ILE A 243 -1.11 -8.98 -14.04
C ILE A 243 -1.87 -9.92 -13.10
N HIS A 244 -1.83 -11.22 -13.40
CA HIS A 244 -2.41 -12.26 -12.55
C HIS A 244 -1.29 -13.10 -11.92
N THR A 245 -1.09 -12.94 -10.62
CA THR A 245 -0.17 -13.79 -9.84
C THR A 245 -0.92 -14.93 -9.14
N GLY A 246 -2.22 -14.78 -8.93
CA GLY A 246 -2.97 -15.51 -7.91
C GLY A 246 -2.57 -15.05 -6.49
N PRO A 247 -3.24 -15.59 -5.45
CA PRO A 247 -2.90 -15.29 -4.06
C PRO A 247 -1.46 -15.67 -3.75
N THR A 248 -0.65 -14.71 -3.30
CA THR A 248 0.78 -14.95 -3.02
C THR A 248 1.02 -15.49 -1.61
N GLY A 249 0.04 -15.31 -0.71
CA GLY A 249 0.14 -15.71 0.70
C GLY A 249 0.91 -14.73 1.59
N THR A 250 1.25 -13.54 1.09
CA THR A 250 1.88 -12.45 1.86
C THR A 250 1.24 -11.10 1.53
N ASN A 251 1.47 -10.06 2.32
CA ASN A 251 1.13 -8.69 1.94
C ASN A 251 2.11 -7.73 2.60
N VAL A 252 2.82 -6.97 1.78
CA VAL A 252 3.76 -5.92 2.20
C VAL A 252 3.55 -4.62 1.40
N GLY A 253 2.31 -4.38 0.97
CA GLY A 253 1.89 -3.22 0.18
C GLY A 253 2.02 -3.43 -1.33
N ASP A 254 2.21 -2.34 -2.06
CA ASP A 254 2.36 -2.34 -3.51
C ASP A 254 3.83 -2.25 -3.95
N LEU A 255 4.16 -2.87 -5.08
CA LEU A 255 5.46 -2.78 -5.77
C LEU A 255 5.26 -2.15 -7.16
N GLN A 256 6.05 -1.12 -7.47
CA GLN A 256 6.09 -0.49 -8.78
C GLN A 256 7.45 -0.68 -9.44
N VAL A 257 7.42 -1.14 -10.68
CA VAL A 257 8.61 -1.43 -11.50
C VAL A 257 8.50 -0.67 -12.81
N ILE A 258 9.51 0.13 -13.13
CA ILE A 258 9.60 0.87 -14.41
C ILE A 258 10.88 0.48 -15.12
N LEU A 259 10.74 -0.12 -16.31
CA LEU A 259 11.84 -0.52 -17.18
C LEU A 259 12.01 0.51 -18.28
N LEU A 260 13.26 0.91 -18.53
CA LEU A 260 13.64 1.88 -19.55
C LEU A 260 14.81 1.29 -20.34
N ALA A 261 14.63 1.07 -21.64
CA ALA A 261 15.64 0.49 -22.54
C ALA A 261 16.23 1.52 -23.52
#